data_AF-A0A2P7BG76-F1
#
_entry.id   AF-A0A2P7BG76-F1
#
_cell.length_a   1.000
_cell.length_b   1.000
_cell.length_c   1.000
_cell.angle_alpha   90.00
_cell.angle_beta   90.00
_cell.angle_gamma   90.00
#
_symmetry.space_group_name_H-M   'P 1'
#
loop_
_entity.id
_entity.type
_entity.pdbx_description
1 polymer ?
#
loop_
_entity_poly.entity_id
_entity_poly.type
_entity_poly.pdbx_seq_one_letter_code
_entity_poly.pdbx_strand_id
1 'polypeptide(L)'
;MRRSVQRLLNAHGSVTEEYSSAADFLCHSELQRRLRASGSKLPVIFITALEDGALEAEVTQAGCVAYLRKPFPANLLINAINNEWVASTTD
;
A
#
# COMPACT_ATOMS: atom_id res chain seq x y z
N MET A 1 14.88 -1.80 3.88
CA MET A 1 13.58 -2.43 3.55
C MET A 1 13.05 -2.04 2.16
N ARG A 2 13.00 -0.75 1.79
CA ARG A 2 12.62 -0.25 0.44
C ARG A 2 13.13 -1.11 -0.72
N ARG A 3 14.46 -1.26 -0.86
CA ARG A 3 15.08 -2.08 -1.93
C ARG A 3 14.69 -3.57 -1.87
N SER A 4 14.46 -4.12 -0.69
CA SER A 4 14.11 -5.54 -0.52
C SER A 4 12.68 -5.81 -1.00
N VAL A 5 11.74 -4.94 -0.64
CA VAL A 5 10.34 -5.02 -1.08
C VAL A 5 10.25 -4.82 -2.59
N GLN A 6 10.95 -3.82 -3.13
CA GLN A 6 10.95 -3.58 -4.58
C GLN A 6 11.54 -4.75 -5.38
N ARG A 7 12.61 -5.38 -4.88
CA ARG A 7 13.17 -6.59 -5.52
C ARG A 7 12.19 -7.76 -5.52
N LEU A 8 11.45 -7.96 -4.42
CA LEU A 8 10.43 -9.01 -4.32
C LEU A 8 9.31 -8.78 -5.33
N LEU A 9 8.76 -7.57 -5.36
CA LEU A 9 7.65 -7.22 -6.28
C LEU A 9 8.06 -7.35 -7.75
N ASN A 10 9.26 -6.87 -8.10
CA ASN A 10 9.78 -7.02 -9.46
C ASN A 10 10.01 -8.48 -9.85
N ALA A 11 10.44 -9.33 -8.90
CA ALA A 11 10.61 -10.77 -9.14
C ALA A 11 9.29 -11.49 -9.43
N HIS A 12 8.18 -10.98 -8.91
CA HIS A 12 6.83 -11.48 -9.18
C HIS A 12 6.15 -10.78 -10.38
N GLY A 13 6.89 -10.02 -11.18
CA GLY A 13 6.37 -9.37 -12.40
C GLY A 13 5.44 -8.18 -12.13
N SER A 14 5.41 -7.66 -10.91
CA SER A 14 4.61 -6.48 -10.55
C SER A 14 5.37 -5.19 -10.89
N VAL A 15 4.69 -4.25 -11.55
CA VAL A 15 5.22 -2.88 -11.73
C VAL A 15 5.06 -2.15 -10.40
N THR A 16 6.16 -1.61 -9.87
CA THR A 16 6.16 -0.93 -8.57
C THR A 16 6.47 0.55 -8.75
N GLU A 17 5.54 1.42 -8.37
CA GLU A 17 5.80 2.86 -8.20
C GLU A 17 6.06 3.15 -6.72
N GLU A 18 6.99 4.07 -6.45
CA GLU A 18 7.39 4.37 -5.09
C GLU A 18 7.39 5.87 -4.79
N TYR A 19 6.85 6.22 -3.64
CA TYR A 19 6.73 7.59 -3.15
C TYR A 19 7.58 7.79 -1.91
N SER A 20 8.15 9.00 -1.76
CA SER A 20 8.97 9.39 -0.62
C SER A 20 8.14 9.64 0.65
N SER A 21 6.85 9.94 0.51
CA SER A 21 5.92 10.12 1.63
C SER A 21 4.48 9.75 1.25
N ALA A 22 3.62 9.64 2.27
CA ALA A 22 2.19 9.49 2.09
C ALA A 22 1.56 10.70 1.38
N ALA A 23 2.00 11.89 1.78
CA ALA A 23 1.59 13.14 1.18
C ALA A 23 1.97 13.19 -0.31
N ASP A 24 3.14 12.66 -0.71
CA ASP A 24 3.53 12.57 -2.11
C ASP A 24 2.60 11.62 -2.89
N PHE A 25 2.20 10.50 -2.31
CA PHE A 25 1.23 9.58 -2.91
C PHE A 25 -0.17 10.23 -3.06
N LEU A 26 -0.64 10.92 -2.02
CA LEU A 26 -1.96 11.55 -1.97
C LEU A 26 -2.04 12.81 -2.85
N CYS A 27 -0.97 13.62 -2.85
CA CYS A 27 -0.85 14.83 -3.67
C CYS A 27 -0.63 14.50 -5.16
N HIS A 28 -0.13 13.29 -5.47
CA HIS A 28 -0.02 12.81 -6.83
C HIS A 28 -1.41 12.41 -7.38
N SER A 29 -2.21 13.45 -7.63
CA SER A 29 -3.57 13.36 -8.16
C SER A 29 -3.61 12.61 -9.50
N GLU A 30 -2.50 12.55 -10.23
CA GLU A 30 -2.44 11.83 -11.51
C GLU A 30 -2.51 10.31 -11.32
N LEU A 31 -1.86 9.72 -10.30
CA LEU A 31 -2.02 8.29 -10.03
C LEU A 31 -3.43 8.01 -9.54
N GLN A 32 -3.94 8.72 -8.54
CA GLN A 32 -5.32 8.49 -8.06
C GLN A 32 -6.35 8.66 -9.19
N ARG A 33 -6.16 9.66 -10.06
CA ARG A 33 -7.04 9.92 -11.19
C ARG A 33 -6.88 8.88 -12.29
N ARG A 34 -5.66 8.42 -12.60
CA ARG A 34 -5.41 7.29 -13.54
C ARG A 34 -5.98 5.98 -13.02
N LEU A 35 -5.84 5.69 -11.73
CA LEU A 35 -6.43 4.51 -11.08
C LEU A 35 -7.96 4.54 -11.19
N ARG A 36 -8.57 5.66 -10.81
CA ARG A 36 -10.03 5.85 -10.91
C ARG A 36 -10.51 5.84 -12.38
N ALA A 37 -9.80 6.50 -13.29
CA ALA A 37 -10.19 6.64 -14.69
C ALA A 37 -9.99 5.36 -15.52
N SER A 38 -9.01 4.51 -15.16
CA SER A 38 -8.77 3.24 -15.86
C SER A 38 -9.75 2.12 -15.45
N GLY A 39 -10.59 2.36 -14.43
CA GLY A 39 -11.40 1.30 -13.80
C GLY A 39 -10.55 0.19 -13.19
N SER A 40 -9.24 0.40 -13.09
CA SER A 40 -8.26 -0.60 -12.69
C SER A 40 -8.22 -0.70 -11.17
N LYS A 41 -8.47 -1.91 -10.66
CA LYS A 41 -8.32 -2.25 -9.25
C LYS A 41 -6.84 -2.51 -8.93
N LEU A 42 -5.96 -1.56 -9.20
CA LEU A 42 -4.56 -1.69 -8.80
C LEU A 42 -4.50 -1.71 -7.26
N PRO A 43 -4.07 -2.84 -6.65
CA PRO A 43 -4.03 -2.94 -5.21
C PRO A 43 -2.95 -2.01 -4.66
N VAL A 44 -3.35 -1.00 -3.90
CA VAL A 44 -2.43 -0.10 -3.20
C VAL A 44 -2.18 -0.65 -1.80
N ILE A 45 -0.92 -0.85 -1.43
CA ILE A 45 -0.50 -1.25 -0.08
C ILE A 45 0.31 -0.11 0.52
N PHE A 46 -0.15 0.44 1.65
CA PHE A 46 0.55 1.51 2.34
C PHE A 46 1.49 0.95 3.40
N ILE A 47 2.75 1.39 3.41
CA ILE A 47 3.76 0.91 4.36
C ILE A 47 4.42 2.10 5.07
N THR A 48 4.19 2.26 6.37
CA THR A 48 4.69 3.41 7.14
C THR A 48 5.49 3.02 8.39
N ALA A 49 6.33 3.92 8.90
CA ALA A 49 6.93 3.82 10.24
C ALA A 49 6.28 4.81 11.24
N LEU A 50 5.38 5.67 10.78
CA LEU A 50 4.74 6.71 11.57
C LEU A 50 3.48 6.17 12.26
N GLU A 51 3.23 6.64 13.49
CA GLU A 51 1.91 6.55 14.12
C GLU A 51 1.09 7.76 13.70
N ASP A 52 0.21 7.56 12.72
CA ASP A 52 -0.72 8.59 12.30
C ASP A 52 -2.04 7.95 11.88
N GLY A 53 -3.00 7.96 12.83
CA GLY A 53 -4.34 7.43 12.60
C GLY A 53 -5.16 8.26 11.61
N ALA A 54 -4.86 9.56 11.44
CA ALA A 54 -5.50 10.37 10.42
C ALA A 54 -5.05 9.93 9.02
N LEU A 55 -3.76 9.62 8.88
CA LEU A 55 -3.22 9.08 7.64
C LEU A 55 -3.79 7.69 7.30
N GLU A 56 -3.94 6.81 8.29
CA GLU A 56 -4.55 5.49 8.10
C GLU A 56 -6.00 5.61 7.58
N ALA A 57 -6.80 6.51 8.18
CA ALA A 57 -8.16 6.78 7.73
C ALA A 57 -8.20 7.32 6.29
N GLU A 58 -7.32 8.27 5.97
CA GLU A 58 -7.26 8.89 4.63
C GLU A 58 -6.90 7.88 3.54
N VAL A 59 -5.87 7.04 3.74
CA VAL A 59 -5.47 6.06 2.73
C VAL A 59 -6.47 4.91 2.61
N THR A 60 -7.14 4.55 3.71
CA THR A 60 -8.24 3.58 3.68
C THR A 60 -9.40 4.11 2.82
N GLN A 61 -9.78 5.38 3.00
CA GLN A 61 -10.78 6.05 2.16
C GLN A 61 -10.36 6.16 0.69
N ALA A 62 -9.06 6.23 0.41
CA ALA A 62 -8.52 6.23 -0.95
C ALA A 62 -8.61 4.85 -1.64
N GLY A 63 -9.09 3.80 -0.97
CA GLY A 63 -9.25 2.46 -1.53
C GLY A 63 -8.00 1.59 -1.40
N CYS A 64 -7.15 1.87 -0.41
CA CYS A 64 -5.98 1.06 -0.10
C CYS A 64 -6.41 -0.33 0.40
N VAL A 65 -5.77 -1.40 -0.09
CA VAL A 65 -6.12 -2.78 0.28
C VAL A 65 -5.44 -3.25 1.56
N ALA A 66 -4.39 -2.54 2.01
CA ALA A 66 -3.72 -2.83 3.27
C ALA A 66 -2.91 -1.62 3.77
N TYR A 67 -2.95 -1.38 5.08
CA TYR A 67 -2.08 -0.45 5.79
C TYR A 67 -1.14 -1.23 6.72
N LEU A 68 0.17 -1.19 6.45
CA LEU A 68 1.18 -1.94 7.20
C LEU A 68 2.12 -0.99 7.94
N ARG A 69 2.07 -1.07 9.27
CA ARG A 69 2.97 -0.30 10.13
C ARG A 69 4.24 -1.07 10.45
N LYS A 70 5.39 -0.42 10.33
CA LYS A 70 6.69 -1.01 10.68
C LYS A 70 6.90 -1.01 12.20
N PRO A 71 7.55 -2.07 12.72
CA PRO A 71 7.90 -3.31 12.02
C PRO A 71 6.66 -4.21 11.81
N PHE A 72 6.60 -4.91 10.68
CA PHE A 72 5.58 -5.92 10.40
C PHE A 72 6.25 -7.21 9.88
N PRO A 73 5.65 -8.39 10.13
CA PRO A 73 6.16 -9.65 9.60
C PRO A 73 5.89 -9.75 8.09
N ALA A 74 6.83 -10.36 7.35
CA ALA A 74 6.81 -10.39 5.89
C ALA A 74 5.56 -11.06 5.28
N ASN A 75 4.95 -12.01 6.01
CA ASN A 75 3.72 -12.67 5.59
C ASN A 75 2.53 -11.70 5.44
N LEU A 76 2.44 -10.63 6.24
CA LEU A 76 1.36 -9.64 6.08
C LEU A 76 1.45 -8.91 4.73
N LEU A 77 2.68 -8.62 4.28
CA LEU A 77 2.89 -8.02 2.96
C LEU A 77 2.56 -9.01 1.84
N ILE A 78 2.97 -10.27 1.98
CA ILE A 78 2.66 -11.32 0.99
C ILE A 78 1.14 -11.52 0.88
N ASN A 79 0.44 -11.63 2.01
CA ASN A 79 -1.02 -11.78 2.04
C ASN A 79 -1.71 -10.57 1.39
N ALA A 80 -1.26 -9.35 1.69
CA ALA A 80 -1.79 -8.14 1.06
C ALA A 80 -1.58 -8.12 -0.46
N ILE A 81 -0.42 -8.59 -0.95
CA ILE A 81 -0.14 -8.72 -2.39
C ILE A 81 -1.06 -9.76 -3.04
N ASN A 82 -1.33 -10.87 -2.35
CA ASN A 82 -2.20 -11.94 -2.83
C ASN A 82 -3.71 -11.60 -2.75
N ASN A 83 -4.08 -10.40 -2.28
CA ASN A 83 -5.46 -10.02 -1.91
C ASN A 83 -6.08 -10.89 -0.80
N GLU A 84 -5.26 -11.55 0.00
CA GLU A 84 -5.65 -12.34 1.16
C GLU A 84 -5.62 -11.49 2.43
N TRP A 85 -6.11 -10.25 2.35
CA TRP A 85 -6.09 -9.34 3.49
C TRP A 85 -7.10 -9.80 4.54
N VAL A 86 -6.58 -10.47 5.57
CA VAL A 86 -7.30 -10.69 6.81
C VAL A 86 -7.08 -9.43 7.63
N ALA A 87 -8.10 -8.55 7.68
CA ALA A 87 -8.14 -7.49 8.67
C ALA A 87 -7.80 -8.15 10.02
N SER A 88 -6.81 -7.64 10.74
CA SER A 88 -6.57 -8.09 12.10
C SER A 88 -7.83 -7.75 12.92
N THR A 89 -8.79 -8.68 12.94
CA THR A 89 -9.87 -8.73 13.92
C THR A 89 -9.17 -8.88 15.24
N THR A 90 -8.89 -7.75 15.87
CA THR A 90 -8.57 -7.69 17.27
C THR A 90 -9.91 -7.88 17.96
N ASP A 91 -10.12 -9.07 18.48
CA ASP A 91 -11.09 -9.37 19.53
C ASP A 91 -10.76 -8.56 20.79
#